data_AF-A0A1F5VJW8-F1
#
_entry.id   AF-A0A1F5VJW8-F1
#
_cell.length_a   1.000
_cell.length_b   1.000
_cell.length_c   1.000
_cell.angle_alpha   90.00
_cell.angle_beta   90.00
_cell.angle_gamma   90.00
#
_symmetry.space_group_name_H-M   'P 1'
#
loop_
_entity.id
_entity.type
_entity.pdbx_description
1 polymer ?
#
loop_
_entity_poly.entity_id
_entity_poly.type
_entity_poly.pdbx_seq_one_letter_code
_entity_poly.pdbx_strand_id
1 'polypeptide(L)'
;MNMHKKTFILLLICGSLFLKILLSDNPSLAISHSSYYDNNPLISVNGFIFTINHAIPSIPENLQYKNAPGYNYFLLKFKARVHAEWKSELKQLGVTLYDYIPVNTYIIKAHAESLEQIKRKPYV
;
A
#
# COMPACT_ATOMS: atom_id res chain seq x y z
N MET A 1 46.51 -39.87 19.13
CA MET A 1 46.18 -39.68 17.70
C MET A 1 44.69 -40.01 17.52
N ASN A 2 43.74 -39.08 17.60
CA ASN A 2 43.36 -38.25 16.44
C ASN A 2 42.43 -37.08 16.89
N MET A 3 42.90 -36.24 17.82
CA MET A 3 42.23 -34.95 18.14
C MET A 3 42.15 -34.01 16.93
N HIS A 4 42.92 -34.27 15.86
CA HIS A 4 42.88 -33.51 14.61
C HIS A 4 41.67 -33.82 13.70
N LYS A 5 40.96 -34.94 13.89
CA LYS A 5 39.80 -35.27 13.04
C LYS A 5 38.52 -34.54 13.43
N LYS A 6 38.33 -34.24 14.72
CA LYS A 6 37.11 -33.56 15.21
C LYS A 6 37.09 -32.06 14.88
N THR A 7 38.26 -31.41 14.89
CA THR A 7 38.40 -30.00 14.48
C THR A 7 38.13 -29.80 12.98
N PHE A 8 38.46 -30.80 12.15
CA PHE A 8 38.28 -30.71 10.70
C PHE A 8 36.80 -30.80 10.27
N ILE A 9 36.00 -31.60 10.97
CA ILE A 9 34.56 -31.74 10.68
C ILE A 9 33.78 -30.49 11.11
N LEU A 10 34.16 -29.82 12.21
CA LEU A 10 33.51 -28.59 12.66
C LEU A 10 33.76 -27.40 11.71
N LEU A 11 34.96 -27.33 11.09
CA LEU A 11 35.30 -26.34 10.06
C LEU A 11 34.52 -26.53 8.76
N LEU A 12 34.22 -27.77 8.36
CA LEU A 12 33.45 -28.08 7.15
C LEU A 12 31.97 -27.67 7.27
N ILE A 13 31.36 -27.83 8.44
CA ILE A 13 29.97 -27.45 8.68
C ILE A 13 29.83 -25.91 8.73
N CYS A 14 30.82 -25.21 9.30
CA CYS A 14 30.79 -23.75 9.38
C CYS A 14 31.03 -23.09 8.00
N GLY A 15 31.89 -23.68 7.15
CA GLY A 15 32.14 -23.18 5.79
C GLY A 15 30.94 -23.35 4.85
N SER A 16 30.20 -24.46 4.95
CA SER A 16 28.99 -24.68 4.14
C SER A 16 27.83 -23.77 4.54
N LEU A 17 27.73 -23.38 5.81
CA LEU A 17 26.64 -22.53 6.29
C LEU A 17 26.91 -21.05 5.97
N PHE A 18 28.17 -20.63 5.96
CA PHE A 18 28.58 -19.28 5.54
C PHE A 18 28.43 -19.07 4.03
N LEU A 19 28.65 -20.11 3.22
CA LEU A 19 28.52 -19.99 1.75
C LEU A 19 27.06 -19.84 1.28
N LYS A 20 26.08 -20.39 2.03
CA LYS A 20 24.65 -20.21 1.69
C LYS A 20 24.10 -18.84 2.07
N ILE A 21 24.71 -18.15 3.03
CA ILE A 21 24.31 -16.78 3.42
C ILE A 21 24.90 -15.74 2.45
N LEU A 22 26.03 -16.05 1.81
CA LEU A 22 26.68 -15.19 0.81
C LEU A 22 26.13 -15.33 -0.63
N LEU A 23 25.21 -16.26 -0.88
CA LEU A 23 24.59 -16.48 -2.20
C LEU A 23 23.08 -16.15 -2.24
N SER A 24 22.55 -15.54 -1.17
CA SER A 24 21.23 -14.89 -1.23
C SER A 24 21.39 -13.49 -1.84
N ASP A 25 21.96 -13.44 -3.04
CA ASP A 25 21.72 -12.34 -3.96
C ASP A 25 20.24 -12.39 -4.31
N ASN A 26 19.42 -11.71 -3.51
CA ASN A 26 18.17 -11.18 -4.03
C ASN A 26 18.57 -10.41 -5.28
N PRO A 27 18.13 -10.77 -6.49
CA PRO A 27 18.33 -9.90 -7.62
C PRO A 27 17.50 -8.65 -7.33
N SER A 28 18.10 -7.67 -6.65
CA SER A 28 17.66 -6.30 -6.69
C SER A 28 17.58 -5.98 -8.17
N LEU A 29 16.36 -5.81 -8.65
CA LEU A 29 16.01 -5.44 -10.01
C LEU A 29 17.05 -4.42 -10.51
N ALA A 30 17.99 -4.89 -11.32
CA ALA A 30 18.91 -4.03 -12.02
C ALA A 30 18.08 -3.30 -13.07
N ILE A 31 17.47 -2.18 -12.66
CA ILE A 31 16.82 -1.26 -13.57
C ILE A 31 17.96 -0.65 -14.40
N SER A 32 18.08 -1.14 -15.63
CA SER A 32 18.82 -0.48 -16.70
C SER A 32 18.46 1.00 -16.68
N HIS A 33 19.43 1.84 -16.28
CA HIS A 33 19.32 3.29 -16.35
C HIS A 33 19.36 3.70 -17.83
N SER A 34 18.23 3.56 -18.51
CA SER A 34 17.96 4.23 -19.77
C SER A 34 17.73 5.71 -19.47
N SER A 35 18.55 6.57 -20.05
CA SER A 35 18.57 8.02 -19.93
C SER A 35 17.36 8.70 -20.58
N TYR A 36 16.15 8.27 -20.23
CA TYR A 36 14.88 8.82 -20.70
C TYR A 36 14.16 9.52 -19.53
N TYR A 37 14.86 10.45 -18.86
CA TYR A 37 14.19 11.42 -18.02
C TYR A 37 13.51 12.44 -18.94
N ASP A 38 12.25 12.18 -19.29
CA ASP A 38 11.40 13.21 -19.89
C ASP A 38 9.93 13.03 -19.43
N ASN A 39 9.64 13.72 -18.32
CA ASN A 39 8.35 14.33 -17.95
C ASN A 39 7.13 13.47 -17.58
N ASN A 40 7.22 12.15 -17.48
CA ASN A 40 6.11 11.35 -16.94
C ASN A 40 6.40 10.91 -15.50
N PRO A 41 5.73 11.47 -14.47
CA PRO A 41 5.80 10.92 -13.12
C PRO A 41 5.27 9.49 -13.14
N LEU A 42 6.21 8.54 -13.11
CA LEU A 42 5.99 7.14 -12.83
C LEU A 42 5.73 7.00 -11.33
N ILE A 43 4.48 6.71 -10.97
CA ILE A 43 4.10 6.36 -9.62
C ILE A 43 4.14 4.84 -9.52
N SER A 44 4.87 4.28 -8.54
CA SER A 44 4.86 2.84 -8.28
C SER A 44 4.34 2.54 -6.88
N VAL A 45 3.38 1.62 -6.78
CA VAL A 45 2.82 1.13 -5.51
C VAL A 45 2.70 -0.39 -5.60
N ASN A 46 3.38 -1.14 -4.72
CA ASN A 46 3.33 -2.61 -4.66
C ASN A 46 3.59 -3.31 -6.01
N GLY A 47 4.53 -2.79 -6.81
CA GLY A 47 4.86 -3.35 -8.13
C GLY A 47 3.91 -2.94 -9.26
N PHE A 48 2.83 -2.20 -8.96
CA PHE A 48 2.01 -1.55 -9.97
C PHE A 48 2.64 -0.23 -10.35
N ILE A 49 2.84 -0.02 -11.65
CA ILE A 49 3.42 1.19 -12.22
C ILE A 49 2.31 1.96 -12.94
N PHE A 50 2.13 3.22 -12.56
CA PHE A 50 1.14 4.13 -13.12
C PHE A 50 1.86 5.32 -13.75
N THR A 51 1.48 5.68 -14.96
CA THR A 51 1.93 6.91 -15.62
C THR A 51 0.74 7.82 -15.81
N ILE A 52 0.87 9.12 -15.49
CA ILE A 52 -0.22 10.10 -15.58
C ILE A 52 -0.86 10.21 -16.97
N ASN A 53 -0.13 9.83 -18.03
CA ASN A 53 -0.55 9.95 -19.42
C ASN A 53 -1.16 8.66 -20.00
N HIS A 54 -1.26 7.58 -19.21
CA HIS A 54 -1.89 6.34 -19.65
C HIS A 54 -3.26 6.16 -18.99
N ALA A 55 -4.11 5.35 -19.63
CA ALA A 55 -5.40 4.97 -19.09
C ALA A 55 -5.26 4.45 -17.65
N ILE A 56 -6.25 4.76 -16.80
CA ILE A 56 -6.34 4.24 -15.44
C ILE A 56 -6.21 2.71 -15.52
N PRO A 57 -5.17 2.10 -14.93
CA PRO A 57 -4.99 0.67 -15.07
C PRO A 57 -6.12 -0.05 -14.36
N SER A 58 -6.54 -1.17 -14.95
CA SER A 58 -7.56 -2.02 -14.34
C SER A 58 -7.05 -2.51 -12.98
N ILE A 59 -7.79 -2.20 -11.92
CA ILE A 59 -7.47 -2.66 -10.58
C ILE A 59 -7.94 -4.12 -10.47
N PRO A 60 -7.05 -5.08 -10.14
CA PRO A 60 -7.43 -6.48 -9.93
C PRO A 60 -8.61 -6.63 -8.96
N GLU A 61 -9.50 -7.58 -9.20
CA GLU A 61 -10.74 -7.74 -8.43
C GLU A 61 -10.48 -7.86 -6.91
N ASN A 62 -9.42 -8.56 -6.52
CA ASN A 62 -9.01 -8.73 -5.13
C ASN A 62 -8.44 -7.46 -4.48
N LEU A 63 -8.13 -6.43 -5.26
CA LEU A 63 -7.68 -5.11 -4.80
C LEU A 63 -8.76 -4.03 -4.91
N GLN A 64 -9.93 -4.37 -5.46
CA GLN A 64 -11.05 -3.42 -5.54
C GLN A 64 -11.66 -3.25 -4.14
N TYR A 65 -11.84 -2.00 -3.70
CA TYR A 65 -12.33 -1.66 -2.36
C TYR A 65 -13.69 -2.30 -2.02
N LYS A 66 -14.53 -2.57 -3.02
CA LYS A 66 -15.84 -3.25 -2.84
C LYS A 66 -15.71 -4.69 -2.35
N ASN A 67 -14.55 -5.31 -2.57
CA ASN A 67 -14.26 -6.69 -2.19
C ASN A 67 -13.35 -6.77 -0.95
N ALA A 68 -12.95 -5.62 -0.39
CA ALA A 68 -12.13 -5.57 0.80
C ALA A 68 -13.00 -5.81 2.05
N PRO A 69 -12.75 -6.87 2.84
CA PRO A 69 -13.58 -7.18 4.00
C PRO A 69 -13.45 -6.10 5.09
N GLY A 70 -14.57 -5.80 5.76
CA GLY A 70 -14.60 -4.97 6.96
C GLY A 70 -14.42 -3.46 6.72
N TYR A 71 -13.79 -2.79 7.69
CA TYR A 71 -13.59 -1.34 7.69
C TYR A 71 -12.33 -0.94 6.94
N ASN A 72 -12.51 -0.19 5.86
CA ASN A 72 -11.45 0.26 4.97
C ASN A 72 -11.26 1.78 5.05
N TYR A 73 -10.11 2.25 4.60
CA TYR A 73 -9.77 3.67 4.57
C TYR A 73 -10.17 4.30 3.24
N PHE A 74 -10.77 5.49 3.31
CA PHE A 74 -11.20 6.26 2.14
C PHE A 74 -10.88 7.74 2.31
N LEU A 75 -10.81 8.45 1.18
CA LEU A 75 -10.82 9.90 1.16
C LEU A 75 -12.26 10.37 0.92
N LEU A 76 -12.79 11.14 1.87
CA LEU A 76 -14.10 11.76 1.76
C LEU A 76 -13.93 13.25 1.51
N LYS A 77 -14.21 13.67 0.28
CA LYS A 77 -14.26 15.08 -0.10
C LYS A 77 -15.67 15.63 0.13
N PHE A 78 -15.75 16.77 0.78
CA PHE A 78 -17.00 17.52 0.98
C PHE A 78 -17.10 18.63 -0.07
N LYS A 79 -18.32 18.95 -0.49
CA LYS A 79 -18.61 20.02 -1.46
C LYS A 79 -18.31 21.43 -0.94
N ALA A 80 -18.30 21.62 0.38
CA ALA A 80 -18.05 22.91 1.04
C ALA A 80 -17.31 22.72 2.37
N ARG A 81 -17.10 23.83 3.09
CA ARG A 81 -16.53 23.81 4.44
C ARG A 81 -17.30 22.81 5.31
N VAL A 82 -16.57 21.95 6.00
CA VAL A 82 -17.17 20.86 6.77
C VAL A 82 -17.82 21.39 8.06
N HIS A 83 -19.11 21.13 8.21
CA HIS A 83 -19.88 21.49 9.40
C HIS A 83 -19.92 20.34 10.44
N ALA A 84 -20.24 20.68 11.70
CA ALA A 84 -20.21 19.71 12.81
C ALA A 84 -21.32 18.65 12.68
N GLU A 85 -22.50 19.08 12.23
CA GLU A 85 -23.66 18.25 11.96
C GLU A 85 -23.37 17.16 10.92
N TRP A 86 -22.65 17.49 9.84
CA TRP A 86 -22.29 16.51 8.81
C TRP A 86 -21.36 15.43 9.36
N LYS A 87 -20.40 15.81 10.21
CA LYS A 87 -19.52 14.84 10.89
C LYS A 87 -20.31 13.94 11.83
N SER A 88 -21.32 14.48 12.54
CA SER A 88 -22.18 13.71 13.42
C SER A 88 -23.02 12.69 12.64
N GLU A 89 -23.64 13.11 11.53
CA GLU A 89 -24.39 12.21 10.65
C GLU A 89 -23.52 11.07 10.11
N LEU A 90 -22.30 11.37 9.65
CA LEU A 90 -21.37 10.35 9.15
C LEU A 90 -21.00 9.34 10.25
N LYS A 91 -20.76 9.81 11.48
CA LYS A 91 -20.50 8.92 12.62
C LYS A 91 -21.67 7.98 12.91
N GLN A 92 -22.92 8.43 12.75
CA GLN A 92 -24.10 7.58 12.90
C GLN A 92 -24.17 6.47 11.83
N LEU A 93 -23.51 6.65 10.67
CA LEU A 93 -23.36 5.64 9.63
C LEU A 93 -22.17 4.69 9.87
N GLY A 94 -21.56 4.75 11.06
CA GLY A 94 -20.38 3.96 11.42
C GLY A 94 -19.07 4.49 10.84
N VAL A 95 -19.04 5.74 10.36
CA VAL A 95 -17.81 6.36 9.83
C VAL A 95 -16.94 6.88 10.95
N THR A 96 -15.67 6.49 10.94
CA THR A 96 -14.63 7.12 11.77
C THR A 96 -13.90 8.18 10.94
N LEU A 97 -13.90 9.44 11.39
CA LEU A 97 -13.12 10.50 10.77
C LEU A 97 -11.75 10.61 11.45
N TYR A 98 -10.68 10.59 10.65
CA TYR A 98 -9.30 10.81 11.10
C TYR A 98 -8.85 12.23 10.75
N ASP A 99 -7.79 12.35 9.96
CA ASP A 99 -7.17 13.62 9.66
C ASP A 99 -7.87 14.37 8.54
N TYR A 100 -7.81 15.69 8.66
CA TYR A 100 -8.22 16.61 7.62
C TYR A 100 -7.10 16.79 6.60
N ILE A 101 -7.44 16.64 5.34
CA ILE A 101 -6.62 16.99 4.19
C ILE A 101 -7.20 18.27 3.60
N PRO A 102 -6.35 19.24 3.15
CA PRO A 102 -6.82 20.45 2.49
C PRO A 102 -7.86 20.20 1.39
N VAL A 103 -8.61 21.25 1.06
CA VAL A 103 -9.69 21.18 0.05
C VAL A 103 -10.88 20.32 0.54
N ASN A 104 -11.33 20.59 1.76
CA ASN A 104 -12.53 20.00 2.37
C ASN A 104 -12.52 18.46 2.36
N THR A 105 -11.38 17.82 2.62
CA THR A 105 -11.26 16.35 2.51
C THR A 105 -10.86 15.73 3.85
N TYR A 106 -11.37 14.55 4.17
CA TYR A 106 -10.98 13.78 5.36
C TYR A 106 -10.52 12.37 4.97
N ILE A 107 -9.55 11.85 5.71
CA ILE A 107 -9.32 10.40 5.77
C ILE A 107 -10.40 9.82 6.66
N ILE A 108 -11.13 8.82 6.18
CA ILE A 108 -12.18 8.14 6.93
C ILE A 108 -11.95 6.63 6.99
N LYS A 109 -12.42 5.98 8.05
CA LYS A 109 -12.71 4.54 8.06
C LYS A 109 -14.20 4.32 7.87
N ALA A 110 -14.59 3.46 6.94
CA ALA A 110 -15.98 3.08 6.74
C ALA A 110 -16.10 1.62 6.27
N HIS A 111 -17.27 1.02 6.47
CA HIS A 111 -17.63 -0.24 5.85
C HIS A 111 -18.03 -0.02 4.38
N ALA A 112 -17.73 -0.97 3.50
CA ALA A 112 -18.08 -0.85 2.08
C ALA A 112 -19.60 -0.64 1.85
N GLU A 113 -20.43 -1.27 2.68
CA GLU A 113 -21.89 -1.16 2.62
C GLU A 113 -22.40 0.27 2.94
N SER A 114 -21.70 1.02 3.79
CA SER A 114 -22.09 2.38 4.16
C SER A 114 -21.76 3.39 3.05
N LEU A 115 -20.89 3.05 2.09
CA LEU A 115 -20.39 4.00 1.08
C LEU A 115 -21.50 4.57 0.20
N GLU A 116 -22.48 3.75 -0.20
CA GLU A 116 -23.58 4.22 -1.03
C GLU A 116 -24.49 5.21 -0.28
N GLN A 117 -24.64 5.05 1.04
CA GLN A 117 -25.38 6.00 1.86
C GLN A 117 -24.59 7.30 2.04
N ILE A 118 -23.28 7.21 2.23
CA ILE A 118 -22.37 8.36 2.35
C ILE A 118 -22.37 9.18 1.06
N LYS A 119 -22.24 8.53 -0.12
CA LYS A 119 -22.23 9.19 -1.44
C LYS A 119 -23.53 9.95 -1.76
N ARG A 120 -24.65 9.53 -1.18
CA ARG A 120 -25.95 10.19 -1.37
C ARG A 120 -26.14 11.42 -0.48
N LYS A 121 -25.23 11.69 0.45
CA LYS A 121 -25.31 12.88 1.29
C LYS A 121 -25.15 14.14 0.43
N PRO A 122 -25.96 15.19 0.64
CA PRO A 122 -25.94 16.37 -0.23
C PRO A 122 -24.60 17.13 -0.18
N TYR A 123 -23.83 16.96 0.91
CA TYR A 123 -22.56 17.62 1.16
C TYR A 123 -21.32 16.81 0.74
N VAL A 124 -21.48 15.57 0.27
CA VAL A 124 -20.42 14.71 -0.32
C VAL A 124 -20.46 14.87 -1.83
#